data_AF-A0A175VK12-F1
#
_entry.id   AF-A0A175VK12-F1
#
_cell.length_a   1.000
_cell.length_b   1.000
_cell.length_c   1.000
_cell.angle_alpha   90.00
_cell.angle_beta   90.00
_cell.angle_gamma   90.00
#
_symmetry.space_group_name_H-M   'P 1'
#
loop_
_entity.id
_entity.type
_entity.pdbx_description
1 polymer ?
#
loop_
_entity_poly.entity_id
_entity_poly.type
_entity_poly.pdbx_seq_one_letter_code
_entity_poly.pdbx_strand_id
1 'polypeptide(L)' 'MELKRDPRCYTDVCIDGKWYHYDHCSTNVYMLMGGAAPSLQLAYEPSSEEELVEMLRQLARI' A
#
# COMPACT_ATOMS: atom_id res chain seq x y z
N MET A 1 -3.28 -13.15 1.98
CA MET A 1 -3.47 -13.07 3.45
C MET A 1 -4.46 -11.95 3.75
N GLU A 2 -5.41 -12.13 4.66
CA GLU A 2 -6.31 -11.03 5.03
C GLU A 2 -5.57 -9.92 5.80
N LEU A 3 -5.88 -8.67 5.47
CA LEU A 3 -5.34 -7.52 6.18
C LEU A 3 -6.11 -7.29 7.47
N LYS A 4 -5.37 -7.01 8.54
CA LYS A 4 -5.97 -6.67 9.82
C LYS A 4 -6.74 -5.35 9.68
N ARG A 5 -7.92 -5.25 10.28
CA ARG A 5 -8.71 -4.01 10.34
C ARG A 5 -8.43 -3.30 11.67
N ASP A 6 -7.24 -2.71 11.80
CA ASP A 6 -6.84 -1.96 12.99
C ASP A 6 -6.04 -0.71 12.55
N PRO A 7 -6.50 0.51 12.83
CA PRO A 7 -5.86 1.75 12.36
C PRO A 7 -4.46 2.00 12.95
N ARG A 8 -4.01 1.16 13.88
CA ARG A 8 -2.64 1.19 14.44
C ARG A 8 -1.69 0.24 13.73
N CYS A 9 -2.19 -0.50 12.74
CA CYS A 9 -1.43 -1.46 11.96
C CYS A 9 -1.18 -0.93 10.55
N TYR A 10 -0.16 -1.47 9.92
CA TYR A 10 0.21 -1.20 8.55
C TYR A 10 0.68 -2.48 7.88
N THR A 11 0.74 -2.47 6.55
CA THR A 11 1.38 -3.52 5.77
C THR A 11 2.40 -2.90 4.83
N ASP A 12 3.63 -3.38 4.94
CA ASP A 12 4.69 -3.08 3.97
C ASP A 12 4.71 -4.16 2.89
N VAL A 13 4.68 -3.74 1.62
CA VAL A 13 4.85 -4.65 0.48
C VAL A 13 6.00 -4.18 -0.41
N CYS A 14 6.78 -5.14 -0.91
CA CYS A 14 7.82 -4.90 -1.90
C CYS A 14 7.33 -5.37 -3.27
N ILE A 15 7.20 -4.45 -4.24
CA ILE A 15 6.75 -4.72 -5.60
C ILE A 15 7.81 -4.18 -6.56
N ASP A 16 8.40 -5.07 -7.37
CA ASP A 16 9.44 -4.73 -8.35
C ASP A 16 10.61 -3.92 -7.77
N GLY A 17 11.01 -4.23 -6.53
CA GLY A 17 12.10 -3.56 -5.82
C GLY A 17 11.73 -2.21 -5.20
N LYS A 18 10.47 -1.77 -5.32
CA LYS A 18 9.93 -0.59 -4.64
C LYS A 18 9.16 -1.00 -3.40
N TRP A 19 9.41 -0.32 -2.28
CA TRP A 19 8.71 -0.54 -1.02
C TRP A 19 7.52 0.40 -0.88
N TYR A 20 6.38 -0.14 -0.48
CA TYR A 20 5.15 0.59 -0.23
C TYR A 20 4.68 0.34 1.19
N HIS A 21 4.30 1.40 1.87
CA HIS A 21 3.76 1.40 3.23
C HIS A 21 2.28 1.75 3.17
N TYR A 22 1.43 0.80 3.54
CA TYR A 22 -0.03 0.99 3.59
C TYR A 22 -0.51 1.04 5.04
N ASP A 23 -1.10 2.17 5.44
CA ASP A 23 -1.78 2.31 6.73
C ASP A 23 -3.14 1.60 6.67
N HIS A 24 -3.42 0.69 7.61
CA HIS A 24 -4.72 0.01 7.65
C HIS A 24 -5.86 0.99 7.98
N CYS A 25 -7.10 0.64 7.60
CA CYS A 25 -8.26 1.51 7.78
C CYS A 25 -8.11 2.87 7.08
N SER A 26 -7.41 2.87 5.94
CA SER A 26 -7.13 4.05 5.13
C SER A 26 -7.16 3.69 3.65
N THR A 27 -6.98 4.69 2.80
CA THR A 27 -6.70 4.50 1.37
C THR A 27 -5.36 5.12 0.98
N ASN A 28 -4.57 5.56 1.96
CA ASN A 28 -3.28 6.20 1.76
C ASN A 28 -2.18 5.14 1.72
N VAL A 29 -1.28 5.26 0.75
CA VAL A 29 -0.06 4.47 0.65
C VAL A 29 1.11 5.41 0.42
N TYR A 30 2.28 5.09 0.97
CA TYR A 30 3.52 5.84 0.74
C TYR A 30 4.57 4.95 0.11
N MET A 31 5.26 5.44 -0.91
CA MET A 31 6.42 4.73 -1.46
C MET A 31 7.68 5.14 -0.68
N LEU A 32 8.40 4.19 -0.09
CA LEU A 32 9.59 4.47 0.70
C LEU A 32 10.82 4.60 -0.21
N MET A 33 11.23 5.84 -0.52
CA MET A 33 12.33 6.16 -1.43
C MET A 33 13.43 6.98 -0.74
N GLY A 34 14.09 6.39 0.27
CA GLY A 34 15.39 6.85 0.78
C GLY A 34 15.48 8.35 1.13
N GLY A 35 14.42 8.94 1.67
CA GLY A 35 14.35 10.36 2.03
C GLY A 35 13.11 11.09 1.49
N ALA A 36 12.47 10.54 0.47
CA ALA A 36 11.16 10.97 -0.01
C ALA A 36 10.11 9.87 0.21
N ALA A 37 8.87 10.28 0.49
CA ALA A 37 7.73 9.38 0.68
C ALA A 37 6.52 9.88 -0.11
N PRO A 38 6.54 9.81 -1.47
CA PRO A 38 5.39 10.22 -2.26
C PRO A 38 4.18 9.35 -1.91
N SER A 39 3.04 10.02 -1.70
CA SER A 39 1.77 9.37 -1.37
C SER A 39 1.01 8.97 -2.64
N LEU A 40 0.38 7.80 -2.59
CA LEU A 40 -0.54 7.25 -3.57
C LEU A 40 -1.89 7.03 -2.89
N GLN A 41 -2.98 7.19 -3.65
CA GLN A 41 -4.33 6.94 -3.17
C GLN A 41 -4.87 5.65 -3.79
N LEU A 42 -5.28 4.72 -2.94
CA LEU A 42 -6.04 3.54 -3.34
C LEU A 42 -7.49 3.94 -3.64
N ALA A 43 -8.14 3.23 -4.58
CA ALA A 43 -9.54 3.48 -4.92
C ALA A 43 -10.49 3.19 -3.74
N TYR A 44 -10.12 2.25 -2.87
CA TYR A 44 -10.86 1.83 -1.68
C TYR A 44 -9.93 1.05 -0.72
N GLU A 45 -10.41 0.74 0.48
CA GLU A 45 -9.63 0.03 1.50
C GLU A 45 -9.47 -1.46 1.13
N PRO A 46 -8.25 -1.96 0.83
CA PRO A 46 -8.04 -3.36 0.49
C PRO A 46 -8.37 -4.29 1.65
N SER A 47 -8.85 -5.48 1.33
CA SER A 47 -9.21 -6.53 2.30
C SER A 47 -8.14 -7.60 2.47
N SER A 48 -7.28 -7.77 1.46
CA SER A 48 -6.18 -8.71 1.48
C SER A 48 -4.89 -8.08 0.96
N GLU A 49 -3.77 -8.70 1.29
CA GLU A 49 -2.47 -8.32 0.76
C GLU A 49 -2.43 -8.47 -0.77
N GLU A 50 -3.07 -9.52 -1.32
CA GLU A 50 -3.14 -9.73 -2.76
C GLU A 50 -3.87 -8.56 -3.46
N GLU A 51 -5.00 -8.12 -2.91
CA GLU A 51 -5.76 -6.98 -3.43
C GLU A 51 -4.95 -5.67 -3.35
N LEU A 52 -4.27 -5.42 -2.22
CA LEU A 52 -3.38 -4.28 -2.06
C LEU A 52 -2.29 -4.28 -3.15
N VAL A 53 -1.64 -5.42 -3.40
CA VAL A 53 -0.59 -5.55 -4.42
C VAL A 53 -1.15 -5.32 -5.83
N GLU A 54 -2.33 -5.83 -6.16
CA GLU A 54 -2.98 -5.60 -7.46
C GLU A 54 -3.29 -4.12 -7.69
N MET A 55 -3.85 -3.44 -6.69
CA MET A 55 -4.14 -2.00 -6.77
C MET A 55 -2.85 -1.18 -6.96
N LEU A 56 -1.80 -1.49 -6.19
CA LEU A 56 -0.51 -0.80 -6.32
C LEU A 56 0.16 -1.02 -7.67
N ARG A 57 0.05 -2.22 -8.24
CA ARG A 57 0.54 -2.48 -9.61
C ARG A 57 -0.20 -1.67 -10.66
N GLN A 58 -1.50 -1.42 -10.48
CA GLN A 58 -2.26 -0.57 -11.40
C GLN A 58 -1.83 0.90 -11.29
N LEU A 59 -1.60 1.39 -10.08
CA LEU A 59 -1.15 2.77 -9.82
C LEU A 59 0.31 3.01 -10.23
N ALA A 60 1.17 2.00 -10.16
CA ALA A 60 2.57 2.11 -10.54
C ALA A 60 2.82 2.00 -12.05
N ARG A 61 1.81 1.64 -12.85
CA ARG A 61 1.86 1.53 -14.32
C ARG A 61 1.66 2.86 -15.06
N ILE A 62 1.87 3.98 -14.39
CA ILE A 62 1.87 5.32 -14.99
C ILE A 62 3.25 5.63 -15.56
#